data_AF-A0A0Q9QY72-F1
#
_entry.id   AF-A0A0Q9QY72-F1
#
_cell.length_a   1.000
_cell.length_b   1.000
_cell.length_c   1.000
_cell.angle_alpha   90.00
_cell.angle_beta   90.00
_cell.angle_gamma   90.00
#
_symmetry.space_group_name_H-M   'P 1'
#
loop_
_entity.id
_entity.type
_entity.pdbx_description
1 polymer ?
#
loop_
_entity_poly.entity_id
_entity_poly.type
_entity_poly.pdbx_seq_one_letter_code
_entity_poly.pdbx_strand_id
1 'polypeptide(L)'
;MFERGGAEQAGSFWQSHIGHGAGGWAWSSISNLPNVHSALAWERPDNESVMDLSAAANNPIALGVIDRLLSGGASRRGAVRTSYVTWANVPSGVRGGNPGRHQPWELLATLNIDFHISTPWYCSDADGTITYYLFFFIDEGGHLHANVEGWSFHYDGGGPFCTGEISAKLRTAVSGGMGTVQSEIDAGIALFAGNRRFSMLYFLPGHGARSGGAFHDNADDNVALAVLPR
;
A
#
# COMPACT_ATOMS: atom_id res chain seq x y z
N MET A 1 13.39 -0.66 11.44
CA MET A 1 13.51 -1.48 10.23
C MET A 1 13.86 -2.89 10.69
N PHE A 2 12.89 -3.81 10.70
CA PHE A 2 13.14 -5.20 11.04
C PHE A 2 13.82 -5.86 9.83
N GLU A 3 15.06 -6.33 9.98
CA GLU A 3 15.76 -7.04 8.91
C GLU A 3 15.16 -8.44 8.74
N ARG A 4 14.56 -8.66 7.56
CA ARG A 4 13.84 -9.88 7.13
C ARG A 4 14.65 -11.18 7.31
N GLY A 5 15.97 -11.14 7.13
CA GLY A 5 16.80 -12.36 7.04
C GLY A 5 17.10 -13.06 8.38
N GLY A 6 17.04 -12.35 9.51
CA GLY A 6 17.43 -12.92 10.81
C GLY A 6 16.37 -13.80 11.45
N ALA A 7 15.08 -13.52 11.21
CA ALA A 7 13.98 -14.21 11.87
C ALA A 7 13.66 -15.58 11.24
N GLU A 8 13.82 -15.73 9.92
CA GLU A 8 13.55 -16.99 9.21
C GLU A 8 14.55 -18.11 9.57
N GLN A 9 15.76 -17.76 10.04
CA GLN A 9 16.81 -18.73 10.39
C GLN A 9 16.83 -19.11 11.88
N ALA A 10 15.98 -18.49 12.72
CA ALA A 10 16.14 -18.54 14.18
C ALA A 10 15.63 -19.83 14.87
N GLY A 11 15.00 -20.75 14.15
CA GLY A 11 14.35 -21.92 14.74
C GLY A 11 13.21 -21.54 15.70
N SER A 12 12.85 -22.44 16.62
CA SER A 12 11.86 -22.14 17.67
C SER A 12 12.42 -21.10 18.65
N PHE A 13 11.71 -19.98 18.80
CA PHE A 13 12.07 -18.94 19.79
C PHE A 13 11.15 -19.00 21.00
N TRP A 14 11.69 -18.60 22.15
CA TRP A 14 10.95 -18.45 23.39
C TRP A 14 10.58 -16.97 23.57
N GLN A 15 9.29 -16.69 23.68
CA GLN A 15 8.77 -15.36 23.97
C GLN A 15 8.43 -15.27 25.46
N SER A 16 9.10 -14.37 26.19
CA SER A 16 8.67 -13.99 27.53
C SER A 16 7.52 -12.99 27.41
N HIS A 17 6.29 -13.48 27.58
CA HIS A 17 5.12 -12.61 27.67
C HIS A 17 5.12 -11.90 29.03
N ILE A 18 5.46 -10.61 29.03
CA ILE A 18 5.16 -9.74 30.17
C ILE A 18 3.72 -9.27 29.96
N GLY A 19 2.84 -9.44 30.94
CA GLY A 19 1.48 -8.93 30.85
C GLY A 19 1.49 -7.42 30.55
N HIS A 20 0.93 -7.04 29.42
CA HIS A 20 0.73 -5.65 29.00
C HIS A 20 -0.75 -5.47 28.61
N GLY A 21 -1.24 -4.24 28.68
CA GLY A 21 -2.60 -3.93 28.22
C GLY A 21 -2.65 -3.72 26.71
N ALA A 22 -3.81 -4.01 26.11
CA ALA A 22 -4.07 -3.76 24.69
C ALA A 22 -3.75 -2.31 24.31
N GLY A 23 -3.12 -2.11 23.15
CA GLY A 23 -2.63 -0.80 22.70
C GLY A 23 -1.29 -0.38 23.32
N GLY A 24 -0.64 -1.26 24.09
CA GLY A 24 0.66 -1.02 24.72
C GLY A 24 1.85 -1.48 23.89
N TRP A 25 3.03 -0.95 24.21
CA TRP A 25 4.30 -1.49 23.71
C TRP A 25 4.79 -2.62 24.61
N ALA A 26 5.27 -3.68 23.97
CA ALA A 26 5.90 -4.82 24.60
C ALA A 26 7.30 -4.98 24.01
N TRP A 27 8.29 -5.22 24.87
CA TRP A 27 9.57 -5.72 24.42
C TRP A 27 9.60 -7.25 24.56
N SER A 28 10.19 -7.93 23.59
CA SER A 28 10.47 -9.36 23.65
C SER A 28 11.95 -9.56 23.38
N SER A 29 12.65 -10.18 24.32
CA SER A 29 14.04 -10.58 24.13
C SER A 29 14.09 -11.92 23.41
N ILE A 30 14.77 -11.97 22.26
CA ILE A 30 15.00 -13.22 21.53
C ILE A 30 16.33 -13.81 22.01
N SER A 31 16.26 -14.85 22.83
CA SER A 31 17.43 -15.44 23.52
C SER A 31 18.22 -16.46 22.71
N ASN A 32 17.68 -16.94 21.57
CA ASN A 32 18.31 -18.00 20.75
C ASN A 32 19.06 -17.47 19.52
N LEU A 33 19.19 -16.15 19.35
CA LEU A 33 20.00 -15.56 18.29
C LEU A 33 21.38 -15.17 18.85
N PRO A 34 22.49 -15.46 18.12
CA PRO A 34 23.86 -15.22 18.61
C PRO A 34 24.16 -13.75 18.92
N ASN A 35 23.30 -12.83 18.48
CA ASN A 35 23.24 -11.44 18.91
C ASN A 35 21.85 -11.19 19.53
N VAL A 36 21.80 -10.66 20.75
CA VAL A 36 20.53 -10.38 21.44
C VAL A 36 19.72 -9.36 20.63
N HIS A 37 18.61 -9.79 20.06
CA HIS A 37 17.65 -8.91 19.42
C HIS A 37 16.47 -8.72 20.37
N SER A 38 16.37 -7.53 20.97
CA SER A 38 15.12 -7.08 21.58
C SER A 38 14.18 -6.67 20.45
N ALA A 39 13.07 -7.38 20.29
CA ALA A 39 11.97 -6.95 19.42
C ALA A 39 11.07 -6.01 20.23
N LEU A 40 10.86 -4.80 19.71
CA LEU A 40 9.78 -3.94 20.18
C LEU A 40 8.53 -4.27 19.37
N ALA A 41 7.50 -4.77 20.04
CA ALA A 41 6.20 -5.09 19.47
C ALA A 41 5.15 -4.14 20.05
N TRP A 42 4.16 -3.77 19.25
CA TRP A 42 2.99 -3.05 19.73
C TRP A 42 1.79 -3.99 19.72
N GLU A 43 1.11 -4.12 20.85
CA GLU A 43 -0.12 -4.89 20.94
C GLU A 43 -1.27 -4.10 20.33
N ARG A 44 -1.94 -4.71 19.35
CA ARG A 44 -3.07 -4.09 18.65
C ARG A 44 -4.24 -3.87 19.63
N PRO A 45 -4.89 -2.69 19.63
CA PRO A 45 -6.07 -2.42 20.45
C PRO A 45 -7.21 -3.35 20.09
N ASP A 46 -7.93 -3.86 21.09
CA ASP A 46 -9.02 -4.81 20.86
C ASP A 46 -10.17 -4.27 20.00
N ASN A 47 -10.38 -2.94 20.03
CA ASN A 47 -11.47 -2.24 19.36
C ASN A 47 -11.09 -1.58 18.03
N GLU A 48 -9.92 -1.89 17.46
CA GLU A 48 -9.55 -1.36 16.14
C GLU A 48 -10.54 -1.86 15.05
N SER A 49 -10.77 -1.04 14.02
CA SER A 49 -11.42 -1.47 12.78
C SER A 49 -10.37 -1.56 11.68
N VAL A 50 -10.39 -2.64 10.89
CA VAL A 50 -9.38 -2.92 9.88
C VAL A 50 -10.04 -2.96 8.50
N MET A 51 -9.47 -2.24 7.55
CA MET A 51 -9.78 -2.31 6.14
C MET A 51 -8.63 -3.05 5.43
N ASP A 52 -8.93 -4.20 4.84
CA ASP A 52 -8.01 -4.87 3.91
C ASP A 52 -7.98 -4.08 2.60
N LEU A 53 -6.89 -3.35 2.33
CA LEU A 53 -6.78 -2.50 1.15
C LEU A 53 -6.68 -3.34 -0.12
N SER A 54 -6.09 -4.54 -0.05
CA SER A 54 -5.99 -5.45 -1.18
C SER A 54 -7.36 -5.98 -1.58
N ALA A 55 -8.17 -6.41 -0.60
CA ALA A 55 -9.55 -6.80 -0.86
C ALA A 55 -10.39 -5.64 -1.41
N ALA A 56 -10.20 -4.42 -0.87
CA ALA A 56 -10.88 -3.23 -1.37
C ALA A 56 -10.46 -2.89 -2.80
N ALA A 57 -9.16 -2.93 -3.13
CA ALA A 57 -8.64 -2.61 -4.47
C ALA A 57 -9.02 -3.67 -5.52
N ASN A 58 -9.23 -4.92 -5.12
CA ASN A 58 -9.58 -6.03 -6.00
C ASN A 58 -11.08 -6.34 -6.06
N ASN A 59 -11.94 -5.47 -5.53
CA ASN A 59 -13.37 -5.63 -5.70
C ASN A 59 -13.78 -5.42 -7.18
N PRO A 60 -14.86 -6.06 -7.69
CA PRO A 60 -15.21 -5.99 -9.11
C PRO A 60 -15.45 -4.58 -9.67
N ILE A 61 -15.94 -3.65 -8.84
CA ILE A 61 -16.18 -2.26 -9.24
C ILE A 61 -14.85 -1.53 -9.43
N ALA A 62 -13.94 -1.63 -8.45
CA ALA A 62 -12.61 -1.04 -8.52
C ALA A 62 -11.80 -1.59 -9.69
N LEU A 63 -11.84 -2.91 -9.91
CA LEU A 63 -11.19 -3.54 -11.06
C LEU A 63 -11.77 -3.03 -12.40
N GLY A 64 -13.10 -2.89 -12.49
CA GLY A 64 -13.74 -2.34 -13.68
C GLY A 64 -13.40 -0.87 -13.96
N VAL A 65 -13.06 -0.09 -12.93
CA VAL A 65 -12.51 1.27 -13.10
C VAL A 65 -11.09 1.20 -13.65
N ILE A 66 -10.22 0.40 -13.03
CA ILE A 66 -8.82 0.25 -13.44
C ILE A 66 -8.71 -0.27 -14.88
N ASP A 67 -9.50 -1.29 -15.23
CA ASP A 67 -9.49 -1.89 -16.56
C ASP A 67 -9.97 -0.90 -17.64
N ARG A 68 -10.88 0.04 -17.29
CA ARG A 68 -11.26 1.15 -18.18
C ARG A 68 -10.14 2.17 -18.34
N LEU A 69 -9.41 2.49 -17.28
CA LEU A 69 -8.25 3.40 -17.32
C LEU A 69 -7.13 2.85 -18.21
N LEU A 70 -6.95 1.52 -18.24
CA LEU A 70 -5.97 0.83 -19.08
C LEU A 70 -6.44 0.57 -20.52
N SER A 71 -7.58 1.11 -20.94
CA SER A 71 -8.07 0.89 -22.31
C SER A 71 -7.09 1.34 -23.40
N GLY A 72 -7.21 0.79 -24.62
CA GLY A 72 -6.41 1.20 -25.78
C GLY A 72 -5.14 0.38 -26.05
N GLY A 73 -5.18 -0.92 -25.75
CA GLY A 73 -4.09 -1.86 -26.02
C GLY A 73 -3.21 -2.20 -24.81
N ALA A 74 -3.50 -1.58 -23.65
CA ALA A 74 -3.02 -2.05 -22.37
C ALA A 74 -4.05 -2.97 -21.70
N SER A 75 -3.57 -3.87 -20.85
CA SER A 75 -4.39 -4.75 -20.03
C SER A 75 -3.74 -4.97 -18.68
N ARG A 76 -4.53 -5.03 -17.62
CA ARG A 76 -4.04 -5.36 -16.28
C ARG A 76 -3.53 -6.81 -16.22
N ARG A 77 -2.43 -7.02 -15.52
CA ARG A 77 -1.85 -8.34 -15.23
C ARG A 77 -2.10 -8.71 -13.77
N GLY A 78 -3.07 -9.59 -13.55
CA GLY A 78 -3.33 -10.12 -12.20
C GLY A 78 -3.99 -9.11 -11.26
N ALA A 79 -3.90 -9.38 -9.96
CA ALA A 79 -4.51 -8.57 -8.92
C ALA A 79 -3.79 -7.23 -8.74
N VAL A 80 -4.52 -6.21 -8.27
CA VAL A 80 -3.94 -4.95 -7.80
C VAL A 80 -3.25 -5.22 -6.47
N ARG A 81 -1.95 -4.93 -6.38
CA ARG A 81 -1.18 -5.11 -5.15
C ARG A 81 -1.21 -3.84 -4.32
N THR A 82 -1.21 -3.97 -3.00
CA THR A 82 -1.16 -2.82 -2.10
C THR A 82 0.07 -2.92 -1.22
N SER A 83 0.87 -1.85 -1.16
CA SER A 83 2.00 -1.77 -0.23
C SER A 83 2.01 -0.42 0.48
N TYR A 84 3.10 -0.07 1.16
CA TYR A 84 3.32 1.28 1.66
C TYR A 84 4.76 1.72 1.42
N VAL A 85 4.96 3.03 1.35
CA VAL A 85 6.27 3.65 1.19
C VAL A 85 6.34 4.91 2.06
N THR A 86 7.53 5.24 2.56
CA THR A 86 7.72 6.53 3.23
C THR A 86 7.78 7.66 2.21
N TRP A 87 7.33 8.87 2.58
CA TRP A 87 7.41 10.05 1.72
C TRP A 87 8.82 10.30 1.17
N ALA A 88 9.85 10.09 1.99
CA ALA A 88 11.25 10.21 1.55
C ALA A 88 11.61 9.33 0.35
N ASN A 89 10.95 8.18 0.23
CA ASN A 89 11.19 7.15 -0.79
C ASN A 89 10.22 7.26 -1.99
N VAL A 90 9.23 8.16 -1.94
CA VAL A 90 8.38 8.47 -3.10
C VAL A 90 9.25 9.09 -4.22
N PRO A 91 9.08 8.71 -5.50
CA PRO A 91 9.89 9.25 -6.58
C PRO A 91 9.84 10.79 -6.63
N SER A 92 10.99 11.41 -6.89
CA SER A 92 11.12 12.88 -6.84
C SER A 92 10.19 13.60 -7.83
N GLY A 93 9.87 12.99 -8.97
CA GLY A 93 8.90 13.54 -9.93
C GLY A 93 7.47 13.65 -9.36
N VAL A 94 7.10 12.76 -8.45
CA VAL A 94 5.80 12.79 -7.74
C VAL A 94 5.83 13.85 -6.64
N ARG A 95 6.94 13.92 -5.88
CA ARG A 95 7.18 15.00 -4.91
C ARG A 95 7.37 16.38 -5.56
N GLY A 96 7.62 16.40 -6.87
CA GLY A 96 8.16 17.48 -7.70
C GLY A 96 7.26 18.70 -7.94
N GLY A 97 6.33 18.96 -7.03
CA GLY A 97 5.60 20.23 -6.91
C GLY A 97 5.48 20.75 -5.48
N ASN A 98 5.72 19.90 -4.46
CA ASN A 98 5.72 20.30 -3.05
C ASN A 98 6.43 19.24 -2.18
N PRO A 99 7.77 19.16 -2.18
CA PRO A 99 8.50 18.15 -1.41
C PRO A 99 8.33 18.30 0.11
N GLY A 100 7.93 19.49 0.58
CA GLY A 100 7.64 19.77 1.99
C GLY A 100 6.18 19.51 2.39
N ARG A 101 5.35 18.90 1.51
CA ARG A 101 3.96 18.59 1.80
C ARG A 101 3.79 17.63 2.98
N HIS A 102 4.70 16.64 3.06
CA HIS A 102 4.70 15.56 4.04
C HIS A 102 6.06 15.49 4.74
N GLN A 103 6.06 15.00 5.97
CA GLN A 103 7.28 14.68 6.70
C GLN A 103 7.96 13.45 6.07
N PRO A 104 9.30 13.35 6.07
CA PRO A 104 10.03 12.26 5.42
C PRO A 104 9.61 10.84 5.85
N TRP A 105 9.14 10.68 7.09
CA TRP A 105 8.73 9.40 7.68
C TRP A 105 7.22 9.10 7.55
N GLU A 106 6.41 10.01 7.02
CA GLU A 106 5.00 9.74 6.78
C GLU A 106 4.84 8.61 5.76
N LEU A 107 3.92 7.69 6.06
CA LEU A 107 3.64 6.53 5.22
C LEU A 107 2.52 6.85 4.25
N LEU A 108 2.75 6.54 2.98
CA LEU A 108 1.74 6.53 1.94
C LEU A 108 1.48 5.07 1.58
N ALA A 109 0.21 4.68 1.50
CA ALA A 109 -0.13 3.42 0.86
C ALA A 109 0.12 3.53 -0.64
N THR A 110 0.33 2.41 -1.30
CA THR A 110 0.48 2.34 -2.74
C THR A 110 -0.57 1.41 -3.34
N LEU A 111 -1.12 1.78 -4.49
CA LEU A 111 -1.88 0.88 -5.35
C LEU A 111 -0.99 0.56 -6.55
N ASN A 112 -0.55 -0.69 -6.67
CA ASN A 112 0.35 -1.17 -7.71
C ASN A 112 -0.45 -2.00 -8.71
N ILE A 113 -0.55 -1.48 -9.93
CA ILE A 113 -1.32 -2.06 -11.02
C ILE A 113 -0.31 -2.54 -12.06
N ASP A 114 -0.06 -3.84 -12.06
CA ASP A 114 0.79 -4.46 -13.07
C ASP A 114 0.01 -4.52 -14.40
N PHE A 115 0.67 -4.22 -15.51
CA PHE A 115 0.05 -4.12 -16.84
C PHE A 115 0.92 -4.72 -17.94
N HIS A 116 0.26 -5.04 -19.05
CA HIS A 116 0.85 -5.45 -20.32
C HIS A 116 0.33 -4.53 -21.42
N ILE A 117 1.19 -4.14 -22.36
CA ILE A 117 0.84 -3.39 -23.56
C ILE A 117 1.30 -4.20 -24.76
N SER A 118 0.34 -4.62 -25.59
CA SER A 118 0.64 -5.24 -26.87
C SER A 118 1.01 -4.17 -27.88
N THR A 119 2.14 -4.35 -28.54
CA THR A 119 2.68 -3.41 -29.52
C THR A 119 2.71 -4.01 -30.93
N PRO A 120 2.83 -3.19 -31.99
CA PRO A 120 3.04 -3.71 -33.34
C PRO A 120 4.31 -4.57 -33.43
N TRP A 121 4.37 -5.51 -34.37
CA TRP A 121 5.46 -6.49 -34.52
C TRP A 121 6.89 -5.93 -34.59
N TYR A 122 7.05 -4.66 -34.95
CA TYR A 122 8.35 -3.98 -35.02
C TYR A 122 8.77 -3.32 -33.69
N CYS A 123 7.91 -3.39 -32.69
CA CYS A 123 8.17 -3.01 -31.31
C CYS A 123 8.08 -4.27 -30.42
N SER A 124 8.84 -4.29 -29.33
CA SER A 124 8.64 -5.31 -28.31
C SER A 124 7.45 -4.89 -27.44
N ASP A 125 6.65 -5.85 -27.00
CA ASP A 125 5.62 -5.57 -26.01
C ASP A 125 6.23 -4.93 -24.75
N ALA A 126 5.38 -4.25 -23.98
CA ALA A 126 5.81 -3.58 -22.76
C ALA A 126 5.04 -4.12 -21.55
N ASP A 127 5.77 -4.49 -20.51
CA ASP A 127 5.23 -4.89 -19.23
C ASP A 127 5.69 -3.91 -18.17
N GLY A 128 4.82 -3.58 -17.22
CA GLY A 128 5.17 -2.59 -16.21
C GLY A 128 4.21 -2.54 -15.05
N THR A 129 4.43 -1.53 -14.21
CA THR A 129 3.62 -1.25 -13.03
C THR A 129 3.28 0.22 -13.02
N ILE A 130 2.00 0.54 -12.83
CA ILE A 130 1.52 1.87 -12.45
C ILE A 130 1.37 1.87 -10.93
N THR A 131 1.87 2.91 -10.27
CA THR A 131 1.73 3.08 -8.83
C THR A 131 0.99 4.39 -8.54
N TYR A 132 -0.14 4.31 -7.83
CA TYR A 132 -0.77 5.49 -7.19
C TYR A 132 -0.34 5.56 -5.73
N TYR A 133 0.00 6.76 -5.26
CA TYR A 133 0.41 7.00 -3.88
C TYR A 133 -0.75 7.62 -3.10
N LEU A 134 -1.17 6.97 -2.02
CA LEU A 134 -2.33 7.36 -1.23
C LEU A 134 -1.90 7.79 0.17
N PHE A 135 -2.33 8.97 0.58
CA PHE A 135 -2.14 9.45 1.95
C PHE A 135 -3.46 9.39 2.71
N PHE A 136 -3.55 8.48 3.69
CA PHE A 136 -4.71 8.38 4.59
C PHE A 136 -4.48 9.25 5.83
N PHE A 137 -5.51 10.00 6.23
CA PHE A 137 -5.43 10.88 7.38
C PHE A 137 -6.77 10.95 8.13
N ILE A 138 -6.72 11.37 9.38
CA ILE A 138 -7.90 11.67 10.19
C ILE A 138 -7.98 13.19 10.32
N ASP A 139 -9.14 13.77 10.00
CA ASP A 139 -9.36 15.22 10.14
C ASP A 139 -9.56 15.65 11.61
N GLU A 140 -9.66 16.95 11.87
CA GLU A 140 -9.91 17.50 13.21
C GLU A 140 -11.23 17.00 13.84
N GLY A 141 -12.20 16.61 13.00
CA GLY A 141 -13.47 16.03 13.41
C GLY A 141 -13.39 14.53 13.74
N GLY A 142 -12.26 13.88 13.49
CA GLY A 142 -12.07 12.44 13.65
C GLY A 142 -12.51 11.61 12.44
N HIS A 143 -12.85 12.21 11.30
CA HIS A 143 -13.26 11.44 10.12
C HIS A 143 -12.04 10.96 9.33
N LEU A 144 -12.11 9.72 8.84
CA LEU A 144 -11.09 9.15 7.97
C LEU A 144 -11.24 9.73 6.55
N HIS A 145 -10.13 10.14 5.97
CA HIS A 145 -10.01 10.63 4.59
C HIS A 145 -8.79 10.02 3.92
N ALA A 146 -8.72 10.15 2.59
CA ALA A 146 -7.51 9.89 1.85
C ALA A 146 -7.33 10.85 0.68
N ASN A 147 -6.08 11.06 0.28
CA ASN A 147 -5.72 11.80 -0.93
C ASN A 147 -4.88 10.92 -1.85
N VAL A 148 -5.15 10.96 -3.16
CA VAL A 148 -4.22 10.50 -4.18
C VAL A 148 -3.15 11.58 -4.35
N GLU A 149 -2.01 11.37 -3.70
CA GLU A 149 -0.89 12.32 -3.67
C GLU A 149 -0.16 12.42 -5.00
N GLY A 150 -0.22 11.35 -5.80
CA GLY A 150 0.33 11.33 -7.14
C GLY A 150 0.44 9.93 -7.68
N TRP A 151 1.22 9.79 -8.76
CA TRP A 151 1.39 8.54 -9.46
C TRP A 151 2.77 8.44 -10.11
N SER A 152 3.20 7.21 -10.35
CA SER A 152 4.35 6.91 -11.19
C SER A 152 4.04 5.69 -12.05
N PHE A 153 4.86 5.45 -13.08
CA PHE A 153 4.89 4.18 -13.76
C PHE A 153 6.32 3.84 -14.14
N HIS A 154 6.58 2.55 -14.27
CA HIS A 154 7.78 1.99 -14.86
C HIS A 154 7.38 0.83 -15.75
N TYR A 155 8.10 0.62 -16.85
CA TYR A 155 7.89 -0.51 -17.73
C TYR A 155 9.20 -0.88 -18.44
N ASP A 156 9.28 -2.14 -18.82
CA ASP A 156 10.33 -2.68 -19.67
C ASP A 156 9.71 -3.09 -21.02
N GLY A 157 10.40 -2.78 -22.12
CA GLY A 157 9.95 -3.09 -23.49
C GLY A 157 9.64 -1.86 -24.34
N GLY A 158 8.78 -2.01 -25.34
CA GLY A 158 8.41 -0.96 -26.31
C GLY A 158 9.38 -0.71 -27.47
N GLY A 159 10.59 -1.28 -27.45
CA GLY A 159 11.65 -0.97 -28.43
C GLY A 159 12.00 0.54 -28.51
N PRO A 160 13.03 0.92 -29.29
CA PRO A 160 13.47 2.32 -29.35
C PRO A 160 12.43 3.26 -29.98
N PHE A 161 11.49 2.73 -30.78
CA PHE A 161 10.55 3.54 -31.56
C PHE A 161 9.17 3.74 -30.90
N CYS A 162 8.71 2.83 -30.02
CA CYS A 162 7.37 2.94 -29.40
C CYS A 162 7.39 3.45 -27.94
N THR A 163 8.55 3.49 -27.27
CA THR A 163 8.66 3.96 -25.86
C THR A 163 8.11 5.37 -25.63
N GLY A 164 8.35 6.30 -26.57
CA GLY A 164 7.81 7.65 -26.51
C GLY A 164 6.28 7.70 -26.51
N GLU A 165 5.64 6.96 -27.43
CA GLU A 165 4.18 6.89 -27.53
C GLU A 165 3.56 6.17 -26.34
N ILE A 166 4.16 5.05 -25.90
CA ILE A 166 3.73 4.31 -24.70
C ILE A 166 3.75 5.25 -23.49
N SER A 167 4.85 5.98 -23.28
CA SER A 167 5.00 6.88 -22.15
C SER A 167 4.00 8.04 -22.19
N ALA A 168 3.70 8.58 -23.38
CA ALA A 168 2.72 9.64 -23.55
C ALA A 168 1.30 9.14 -23.21
N LYS A 169 0.91 7.98 -23.75
CA LYS A 169 -0.41 7.37 -23.48
C LYS A 169 -0.57 7.02 -22.01
N LEU A 170 0.43 6.37 -21.39
CA LEU A 170 0.41 6.06 -19.96
C LEU A 170 0.31 7.33 -19.13
N ARG A 171 1.10 8.36 -19.41
CA ARG A 171 1.03 9.64 -18.70
C ARG A 171 -0.37 10.25 -18.78
N THR A 172 -0.98 10.29 -19.96
CA THR A 172 -2.34 10.82 -20.14
C THR A 172 -3.39 9.98 -19.39
N ALA A 173 -3.34 8.66 -19.53
CA ALA A 173 -4.29 7.76 -18.89
C ALA A 173 -4.20 7.79 -17.36
N VAL A 174 -2.99 7.73 -16.81
CA VAL A 174 -2.76 7.68 -15.35
C VAL A 174 -3.05 9.03 -14.70
N SER A 175 -2.62 10.14 -15.30
CA SER A 175 -2.95 11.48 -14.77
C SER A 175 -4.43 11.80 -14.89
N GLY A 176 -5.08 11.47 -16.01
CA GLY A 176 -6.53 11.63 -16.18
C GLY A 176 -7.35 10.72 -15.25
N GLY A 177 -6.79 9.57 -14.87
CA GLY A 177 -7.43 8.60 -13.97
C GLY A 177 -7.43 8.99 -12.50
N MET A 178 -6.54 9.89 -12.06
CA MET A 178 -6.38 10.24 -10.64
C MET A 178 -7.69 10.65 -9.96
N GLY A 179 -8.50 11.50 -10.61
CA GLY A 179 -9.79 11.95 -10.04
C GLY A 179 -10.80 10.82 -9.92
N THR A 180 -10.78 9.86 -10.84
CA THR A 180 -11.62 8.67 -10.76
C THR A 180 -11.16 7.76 -9.62
N VAL A 181 -9.85 7.53 -9.50
CA VAL A 181 -9.26 6.76 -8.40
C VAL A 181 -9.59 7.41 -7.05
N GLN A 182 -9.45 8.73 -6.93
CA GLN A 182 -9.83 9.48 -5.73
C GLN A 182 -11.30 9.25 -5.37
N SER A 183 -12.21 9.39 -6.34
CA SER A 183 -13.64 9.20 -6.10
C SER A 183 -13.99 7.78 -5.62
N GLU A 184 -13.33 6.76 -6.14
CA GLU A 184 -13.53 5.37 -5.70
C GLU A 184 -12.98 5.13 -4.30
N ILE A 185 -11.85 5.75 -3.97
CA ILE A 185 -11.29 5.71 -2.60
C ILE A 185 -12.24 6.39 -1.63
N ASP A 186 -12.75 7.57 -1.97
CA ASP A 186 -13.70 8.32 -1.14
C ASP A 186 -14.98 7.49 -0.89
N ALA A 187 -15.50 6.82 -1.93
CA ALA A 187 -16.63 5.93 -1.81
C ALA A 187 -16.33 4.71 -0.90
N GLY A 188 -15.15 4.09 -1.06
CA GLY A 188 -14.71 2.99 -0.22
C GLY A 188 -14.54 3.38 1.26
N ILE A 189 -13.97 4.57 1.51
CA ILE A 189 -13.85 5.14 2.85
C ILE A 189 -15.24 5.44 3.42
N ALA A 190 -16.14 6.03 2.66
CA ALA A 190 -17.51 6.31 3.12
C ALA A 190 -18.25 5.03 3.51
N LEU A 191 -18.10 3.94 2.74
CA LEU A 191 -18.68 2.64 3.04
C LEU A 191 -18.07 2.01 4.30
N PHE A 192 -16.75 2.07 4.44
CA PHE A 192 -16.05 1.52 5.59
C PHE A 192 -16.29 2.35 6.85
N ALA A 193 -15.92 3.62 6.84
CA ALA A 193 -15.98 4.50 7.99
C ALA A 193 -17.42 4.86 8.38
N GLY A 194 -18.30 5.06 7.40
CA GLY A 194 -19.63 5.63 7.63
C GLY A 194 -19.51 6.97 8.37
N ASN A 195 -20.31 7.15 9.43
CA ASN A 195 -20.25 8.33 10.30
C ASN A 195 -19.36 8.14 11.54
N ARG A 196 -18.51 7.11 11.56
CA ARG A 196 -17.65 6.81 12.72
C ARG A 196 -16.49 7.81 12.78
N ARG A 197 -16.02 8.04 14.01
CA ARG A 197 -14.87 8.89 14.30
C ARG A 197 -13.74 8.06 14.86
N PHE A 198 -12.52 8.45 14.54
CA PHE A 198 -11.31 7.75 14.87
C PHE A 198 -10.32 8.69 15.57
N SER A 199 -9.47 8.12 16.41
CA SER A 199 -8.41 8.82 17.13
C SER A 199 -7.02 8.48 16.60
N MET A 200 -6.89 7.35 15.88
CA MET A 200 -5.61 6.84 15.40
C MET A 200 -5.82 6.08 14.10
N LEU A 201 -4.81 6.15 13.22
CA LEU A 201 -4.68 5.31 12.03
C LEU A 201 -3.25 4.76 11.95
N TYR A 202 -3.09 3.55 11.43
CA TYR A 202 -1.79 2.95 11.14
C TYR A 202 -1.94 1.84 10.09
N PHE A 203 -0.85 1.54 9.40
CA PHE A 203 -0.79 0.42 8.45
C PHE A 203 -0.39 -0.87 9.16
N LEU A 204 -0.97 -1.96 8.69
CA LEU A 204 -0.59 -3.32 9.06
C LEU A 204 -0.08 -4.04 7.82
N PRO A 205 1.03 -4.79 7.90
CA PRO A 205 1.42 -5.67 6.82
C PRO A 205 0.36 -6.76 6.63
N GLY A 206 0.10 -7.11 5.37
CA GLY A 206 -0.87 -8.13 5.02
C GLY A 206 -2.33 -7.69 5.07
N HIS A 207 -3.22 -8.67 5.15
CA HIS A 207 -4.68 -8.48 5.21
C HIS A 207 -5.20 -7.95 6.57
N GLY A 208 -4.32 -7.72 7.54
CA GLY A 208 -4.68 -7.18 8.86
C GLY A 208 -5.49 -8.13 9.76
N ALA A 209 -5.65 -9.40 9.38
CA ALA A 209 -6.29 -10.42 10.20
C ALA A 209 -5.59 -10.60 11.56
N ARG A 210 -6.36 -10.85 12.62
CA ARG A 210 -5.83 -11.28 13.92
C ARG A 210 -5.82 -12.81 13.93
N SER A 211 -4.73 -13.41 13.48
CA SER A 211 -4.56 -14.87 13.53
C SER A 211 -3.62 -15.26 14.65
N GLY A 212 -4.02 -16.24 15.47
CA GLY A 212 -3.15 -16.85 16.49
C GLY A 212 -2.08 -17.82 15.93
N GLY A 213 -1.93 -17.90 14.60
CA GLY A 213 -0.95 -18.74 13.92
C GLY A 213 0.14 -17.92 13.23
N ALA A 214 1.28 -18.55 12.92
CA ALA A 214 2.34 -17.95 12.12
C ALA A 214 1.89 -17.84 10.66
N PHE A 215 1.26 -16.72 10.32
CA PHE A 215 0.97 -16.36 8.93
C PHE A 215 1.97 -15.27 8.53
N HIS A 216 2.81 -15.59 7.54
CA HIS A 216 3.68 -14.63 6.90
C HIS A 216 2.91 -14.06 5.72
N ASP A 217 2.50 -12.80 5.82
CA ASP A 217 1.91 -12.06 4.70
C ASP A 217 2.93 -11.03 4.20
N ASN A 218 2.99 -10.85 2.88
CA ASN A 218 3.98 -10.00 2.26
C ASN A 218 3.45 -8.55 2.21
N ALA A 219 4.06 -7.66 3.00
CA ALA A 219 3.75 -6.23 3.00
C ALA A 219 3.98 -5.54 1.63
N ASP A 220 4.73 -6.19 0.73
CA ASP A 220 4.94 -5.72 -0.64
C ASP A 220 3.74 -6.05 -1.57
N ASP A 221 2.86 -6.96 -1.14
CA ASP A 221 1.71 -7.42 -1.92
C ASP A 221 0.37 -7.03 -1.29
N ASN A 222 0.29 -7.03 0.04
CA ASN A 222 -0.93 -6.73 0.79
C ASN A 222 -0.63 -5.81 1.99
N VAL A 223 -1.45 -4.79 2.18
CA VAL A 223 -1.42 -3.91 3.35
C VAL A 223 -2.85 -3.64 3.78
N ALA A 224 -3.07 -3.57 5.08
CA ALA A 224 -4.33 -3.18 5.68
C ALA A 224 -4.20 -1.83 6.37
N LEU A 225 -5.28 -1.07 6.37
CA LEU A 225 -5.43 0.15 7.14
C LEU A 225 -6.20 -0.16 8.42
N ALA A 226 -5.60 0.06 9.57
CA ALA A 226 -6.26 -0.05 10.86
C ALA A 226 -6.55 1.35 11.40
N VAL A 227 -7.73 1.50 12.00
CA VAL A 227 -8.18 2.74 12.63
C VAL A 227 -8.77 2.44 14.00
N LEU A 228 -8.54 3.33 14.96
CA LEU A 228 -9.02 3.20 16.33
C LEU A 228 -10.23 4.12 16.55
N PRO A 229 -11.43 3.60 16.84
CA PRO A 229 -12.59 4.42 17.13
C PRO A 229 -12.35 5.37 18.31
N ARG A 230 -12.99 6.54 18.26
CA ARG A 230 -13.05 7.52 19.36
C ARG A 230 -14.25 7.30 20.27
#